data_AF-A0A9Q2P008-F1
#
_entry.id   AF-A0A9Q2P008-F1
#
_cell.length_a   1.000
_cell.length_b   1.000
_cell.length_c   1.000
_cell.angle_alpha   90.00
_cell.angle_beta   90.00
_cell.angle_gamma   90.00
#
_symmetry.space_group_name_H-M   'P 1'
#
loop_
_entity.id
_entity.type
_entity.pdbx_description
1 polymer ?
#
loop_
_entity_poly.entity_id
_entity_poly.type
_entity_poly.pdbx_seq_one_letter_code
_entity_poly.pdbx_strand_id
1 'polypeptide(L)'
;MPLNRVMSLVMGAALVASPLLADGDIPPGTVFVCDEGSATSPYIQVVIPTGSDGSATLMLESEALKMAPVPVGSGFGYDIVLPAGHFLVRGKGTEVMLFVNDKDPKLCVLQAGYELPEASSQILAASLGGNVRTGPGIDFARSDSLSFGEAILIVAATGIISDGYEWFEIEYSEGLRGFHWGGIMCTMTDGAAGLYSLCPADIQ
;
A
#
# COMPACT_ATOMS: atom_id res chain seq x y z
N MET A 1 56.89 24.03 29.20
CA MET A 1 56.61 23.35 27.91
C MET A 1 56.72 21.84 28.14
N PRO A 2 55.76 20.99 27.73
CA PRO A 2 54.37 21.24 27.32
C PRO A 2 53.33 20.69 28.33
N LEU A 3 52.11 21.26 28.24
CA LEU A 3 50.87 20.84 28.88
C LEU A 3 50.38 19.51 28.28
N ASN A 4 49.88 18.59 29.12
CA ASN A 4 49.07 17.46 28.66
C ASN A 4 47.59 17.76 28.97
N ARG A 5 46.84 18.14 27.93
CA ARG A 5 45.39 18.37 27.97
C ARG A 5 44.71 17.05 27.61
N VAL A 6 44.06 16.39 28.57
CA VAL A 6 43.11 15.31 28.28
C VAL A 6 41.79 15.98 27.92
N MET A 7 41.49 16.04 26.62
CA MET A 7 40.23 16.58 26.11
C MET A 7 39.32 15.38 25.85
N SER A 8 38.42 15.13 26.80
CA SER A 8 37.37 14.11 26.67
C SER A 8 36.36 14.61 25.62
N LEU A 9 36.39 13.99 24.42
CA LEU A 9 35.42 14.25 23.37
C LEU A 9 34.16 13.46 23.70
N VAL A 10 33.19 14.11 24.36
CA VAL A 10 31.83 13.57 24.46
C VAL A 10 31.22 13.71 23.07
N MET A 11 31.22 12.60 22.32
CA MET A 11 30.56 12.51 21.02
C MET A 11 29.05 12.44 21.28
N GLY A 12 28.44 13.61 21.49
CA GLY A 12 27.00 13.75 21.53
C GLY A 12 26.45 13.36 20.16
N ALA A 13 25.74 12.23 20.09
CA ALA A 13 24.91 11.90 18.96
C ALA A 13 23.83 12.99 18.84
N ALA A 14 24.06 13.95 17.96
CA ALA A 14 23.02 14.85 17.50
C ALA A 14 22.02 13.98 16.73
N LEU A 15 20.92 13.60 17.39
CA LEU A 15 19.71 13.16 16.72
C LEU A 15 19.32 14.27 15.75
N VAL A 16 19.58 14.05 14.47
CA VAL A 16 19.09 14.91 13.40
C VAL A 16 17.59 14.67 13.35
N ALA A 17 16.82 15.52 14.03
CA ALA A 17 15.38 15.56 13.85
C ALA A 17 15.12 16.02 12.42
N SER A 18 14.78 15.08 11.54
CA SER A 18 14.37 15.37 10.16
C SER A 18 13.13 16.28 10.20
N PRO A 19 13.18 17.49 9.62
CA PRO A 19 12.03 18.37 9.55
C PRO A 19 11.28 18.07 8.25
N LEU A 20 10.41 17.07 8.26
CA LEU A 20 9.64 16.68 7.07
C LEU A 20 8.17 16.39 7.41
N LEU A 21 7.57 17.16 8.31
CA LEU A 21 6.11 17.16 8.56
C LEU A 21 5.63 18.57 8.96
N ALA A 22 6.13 19.60 8.29
CA ALA A 22 5.62 20.96 8.43
C ALA A 22 4.91 21.34 7.13
N ASP A 23 3.61 21.60 7.26
CA ASP A 23 2.62 21.97 6.23
C ASP A 23 2.11 20.85 5.29
N GLY A 24 0.91 20.37 5.61
CA GLY A 24 -0.18 20.44 4.63
C GLY A 24 -0.71 19.11 4.14
N ASP A 25 0.13 18.29 3.53
CA ASP A 25 -0.35 17.16 2.73
C ASP A 25 0.15 15.82 3.29
N ILE A 26 -0.80 14.97 3.65
CA ILE A 26 -0.51 13.57 3.95
C ILE A 26 -0.14 12.87 2.63
N PRO A 27 0.95 12.09 2.58
CA PRO A 27 1.26 11.27 1.42
C PRO A 27 0.07 10.37 1.05
N PRO A 28 -0.32 10.30 -0.23
CA PRO A 28 -1.33 9.35 -0.67
C PRO A 28 -0.92 7.92 -0.27
N GLY A 29 -1.86 7.12 0.21
CA GLY A 29 -1.61 5.76 0.72
C GLY A 29 -1.27 5.69 2.21
N THR A 30 -1.30 6.81 2.93
CA THR A 30 -1.02 6.80 4.37
C THR A 30 -2.10 6.03 5.15
N VAL A 31 -1.63 5.23 6.12
CA VAL A 31 -2.47 4.36 6.95
C VAL A 31 -2.56 4.91 8.37
N PHE A 32 -3.78 5.03 8.84
CA PHE A 32 -4.12 5.38 10.21
C PHE A 32 -4.86 4.23 10.88
N VAL A 33 -4.43 3.85 12.08
CA VAL A 33 -5.14 2.84 12.89
C VAL A 33 -5.94 3.55 13.95
N CYS A 34 -7.26 3.39 13.89
CA CYS A 34 -8.22 4.10 14.72
C CYS A 34 -8.78 3.24 15.85
N ASP A 35 -8.72 1.91 15.71
CA ASP A 35 -9.02 0.95 16.76
C ASP A 35 -8.21 -0.33 16.49
N GLU A 36 -7.45 -0.80 17.49
CA GLU A 36 -6.69 -2.05 17.41
C GLU A 36 -7.57 -3.30 17.54
N GLY A 37 -8.88 -3.13 17.70
CA GLY A 37 -9.83 -4.22 17.81
C GLY A 37 -9.75 -4.90 19.18
N SER A 38 -10.83 -5.59 19.51
CA SER A 38 -10.92 -6.42 20.72
C SER A 38 -11.99 -7.49 20.53
N ALA A 39 -12.23 -8.31 21.56
CA ALA A 39 -13.34 -9.27 21.52
C ALA A 39 -14.73 -8.63 21.33
N THR A 40 -14.87 -7.32 21.52
CA THR A 40 -16.14 -6.58 21.46
C THR A 40 -16.13 -5.36 20.54
N SER A 41 -15.02 -5.05 19.88
CA SER A 41 -14.87 -3.91 18.96
C SER A 41 -14.06 -4.34 17.75
N PRO A 42 -14.46 -3.98 16.52
CA PRO A 42 -13.71 -4.40 15.37
C PRO A 42 -12.37 -3.66 15.24
N TYR A 43 -11.40 -4.28 14.57
CA TYR A 43 -10.19 -3.60 14.08
C TYR A 43 -10.57 -2.56 13.03
N ILE A 44 -10.08 -1.33 13.17
CA ILE A 44 -10.40 -0.23 12.24
C ILE A 44 -9.13 0.46 11.77
N GLN A 45 -8.90 0.41 10.46
CA GLN A 45 -7.89 1.23 9.78
C GLN A 45 -8.53 2.14 8.73
N VAL A 46 -7.88 3.26 8.47
CA VAL A 46 -8.23 4.20 7.41
C VAL A 46 -7.02 4.40 6.54
N VAL A 47 -7.19 4.17 5.24
CA VAL A 47 -6.19 4.41 4.21
C VAL A 47 -6.61 5.65 3.42
N ILE A 48 -5.79 6.70 3.50
CA ILE A 48 -5.95 7.91 2.71
C ILE A 48 -5.55 7.57 1.27
N PRO A 49 -6.38 7.83 0.26
CA PRO A 49 -6.20 7.23 -1.07
C PRO A 49 -5.01 7.78 -1.83
N THR A 50 -4.52 6.94 -2.75
CA THR A 50 -3.56 7.23 -3.83
C THR A 50 -4.22 7.62 -5.16
N GLY A 51 -5.55 7.53 -5.26
CA GLY A 51 -6.32 7.71 -6.49
C GLY A 51 -6.84 9.13 -6.74
N SER A 52 -7.17 9.43 -8.00
CA SER A 52 -7.67 10.73 -8.46
C SER A 52 -9.11 11.05 -8.04
N ASP A 53 -9.84 10.08 -7.48
CA ASP A 53 -11.24 10.23 -7.05
C ASP A 53 -11.39 10.74 -5.61
N GLY A 54 -10.28 10.84 -4.88
CA GLY A 54 -10.21 11.46 -3.56
C GLY A 54 -10.98 10.71 -2.47
N SER A 55 -11.35 9.44 -2.66
CA SER A 55 -12.09 8.62 -1.69
C SER A 55 -11.18 7.78 -0.79
N ALA A 56 -11.34 7.79 0.52
CA ALA A 56 -10.55 6.91 1.41
C ALA A 56 -11.05 5.47 1.43
N THR A 57 -10.22 4.56 1.95
CA THR A 57 -10.63 3.18 2.25
C THR A 57 -10.70 2.99 3.76
N LEU A 58 -11.84 2.50 4.25
CA LEU A 58 -12.05 2.03 5.61
C LEU A 58 -11.86 0.51 5.63
N MET A 59 -10.90 0.04 6.40
CA MET A 59 -10.75 -1.39 6.69
C MET A 59 -11.51 -1.67 7.99
N LEU A 60 -12.56 -2.48 7.91
CA LEU A 60 -13.26 -3.05 9.07
C LEU A 60 -12.96 -4.54 9.11
N GLU A 61 -12.17 -5.00 10.08
CA GLU A 61 -11.66 -6.37 10.08
C GLU A 61 -10.92 -6.70 8.77
N SER A 62 -11.49 -7.60 7.96
CA SER A 62 -10.99 -8.01 6.64
C SER A 62 -11.76 -7.40 5.46
N GLU A 63 -12.71 -6.49 5.72
CA GLU A 63 -13.55 -5.87 4.70
C GLU A 63 -13.02 -4.46 4.35
N ALA A 64 -12.71 -4.25 3.06
CA ALA A 64 -12.28 -2.97 2.51
C ALA A 64 -13.48 -2.19 1.94
N LEU A 65 -13.79 -1.04 2.52
CA LEU A 65 -14.96 -0.24 2.20
C LEU A 65 -14.57 1.17 1.75
N LYS A 66 -15.15 1.62 0.64
CA LYS A 66 -14.85 2.94 0.06
C LYS A 66 -15.63 4.04 0.78
N MET A 67 -14.93 5.03 1.33
CA MET A 67 -15.50 6.22 1.96
C MET A 67 -15.54 7.40 0.97
N ALA A 68 -16.64 8.15 0.97
CA ALA A 68 -16.76 9.35 0.13
C ALA A 68 -16.02 10.55 0.77
N PRO A 69 -15.43 11.46 -0.01
CA PRO A 69 -14.86 12.69 0.52
C PRO A 69 -15.97 13.65 1.00
N VAL A 70 -15.74 14.28 2.14
CA VAL A 70 -16.63 15.29 2.73
C VAL A 70 -15.96 16.66 2.69
N PRO A 71 -16.66 17.73 2.27
CA PRO A 71 -16.12 19.09 2.34
C PRO A 71 -15.74 19.48 3.78
N VAL A 72 -14.50 19.93 3.96
CA VAL A 72 -13.99 20.47 5.22
C VAL A 72 -13.30 21.80 4.99
N GLY A 73 -13.32 22.68 6.00
CA GLY A 73 -12.69 24.01 5.90
C GLY A 73 -11.15 23.97 5.85
N SER A 74 -10.53 22.93 6.43
CA SER A 74 -9.09 22.68 6.40
C SER A 74 -8.83 21.20 6.70
N GLY A 75 -7.86 20.60 6.02
CA GLY A 75 -7.53 19.18 6.14
C GLY A 75 -8.37 18.32 5.20
N PHE A 76 -8.76 17.14 5.66
CA PHE A 76 -9.56 16.18 4.90
C PHE A 76 -10.67 15.58 5.77
N GLY A 77 -11.71 15.08 5.10
CA GLY A 77 -12.80 14.37 5.73
C GLY A 77 -13.37 13.30 4.82
N TYR A 78 -13.78 12.19 5.41
CA TYR A 78 -14.40 11.07 4.69
C TYR A 78 -15.58 10.52 5.47
N ASP A 79 -16.65 10.14 4.78
CA ASP A 79 -17.81 9.51 5.39
C ASP A 79 -18.23 8.21 4.70
N ILE A 80 -18.79 7.31 5.49
CA ILE A 80 -19.50 6.13 5.01
C ILE A 80 -20.60 5.76 6.00
N VAL A 81 -21.78 5.44 5.49
CA VAL A 81 -22.92 4.95 6.28
C VAL A 81 -23.13 3.48 5.97
N LEU A 82 -22.93 2.64 6.98
CA LEU A 82 -23.08 1.19 6.92
C LEU A 82 -24.22 0.75 7.84
N PRO A 83 -24.77 -0.47 7.67
CA PRO A 83 -25.70 -1.05 8.65
C PRO A 83 -25.10 -1.14 10.07
N ALA A 84 -23.78 -1.28 10.18
CA ALA A 84 -23.05 -1.29 11.45
C ALA A 84 -22.92 0.12 12.09
N GLY A 85 -23.08 1.18 11.30
CA GLY A 85 -22.97 2.55 11.79
C GLY A 85 -22.54 3.58 10.75
N HIS A 86 -22.60 4.85 11.15
CA HIS A 86 -22.02 5.98 10.45
C HIS A 86 -20.57 6.18 10.93
N PHE A 87 -19.64 6.08 9.99
CA PHE A 87 -18.21 6.30 10.22
C PHE A 87 -17.83 7.59 9.51
N LEU A 88 -17.30 8.54 10.29
CA LEU A 88 -16.78 9.80 9.80
C LEU A 88 -15.31 9.89 10.23
N VAL A 89 -14.42 10.14 9.28
CA VAL A 89 -13.02 10.41 9.54
C VAL A 89 -12.77 11.88 9.27
N ARG A 90 -12.04 12.54 10.17
CA ARG A 90 -11.54 13.90 9.95
C ARG A 90 -10.10 13.97 10.38
N GLY A 91 -9.30 14.70 9.63
CA GLY A 91 -7.94 14.94 10.04
C GLY A 91 -7.28 16.11 9.34
N LYS A 92 -6.13 16.48 9.89
CA LYS A 92 -5.23 17.50 9.34
C LYS A 92 -3.80 17.12 9.68
N GLY A 93 -2.95 16.93 8.66
CA GLY A 93 -1.62 16.37 8.88
C GLY A 93 -1.73 15.00 9.56
N THR A 94 -0.96 14.76 10.62
CA THR A 94 -1.00 13.46 11.32
C THR A 94 -2.08 13.36 12.40
N GLU A 95 -2.83 14.44 12.65
CA GLU A 95 -3.93 14.45 13.62
C GLU A 95 -5.20 13.94 12.95
N VAL A 96 -5.58 12.70 13.23
CA VAL A 96 -6.73 12.04 12.61
C VAL A 96 -7.65 11.48 13.67
N MET A 97 -8.94 11.75 13.53
CA MET A 97 -9.99 11.32 14.44
C MET A 97 -11.05 10.53 13.68
N LEU A 98 -11.46 9.41 14.26
CA LEU A 98 -12.59 8.60 13.82
C LEU A 98 -13.80 8.85 14.71
N PHE A 99 -14.94 9.13 14.10
CA PHE A 99 -16.24 9.30 14.74
C PHE A 99 -17.13 8.14 14.32
N VAL A 100 -17.75 7.45 15.29
CA VAL A 100 -18.66 6.32 15.04
C VAL A 100 -19.96 6.55 15.80
N ASN A 101 -21.10 6.67 15.09
CA ASN A 101 -22.45 6.72 15.68
C ASN A 101 -22.60 7.65 16.91
N ASP A 102 -22.06 8.88 16.87
CA ASP A 102 -22.10 9.86 17.96
C ASP A 102 -21.40 9.47 19.28
N LYS A 103 -20.52 8.46 19.23
CA LYS A 103 -19.65 8.13 20.37
C LYS A 103 -18.45 9.07 20.46
N ASP A 104 -17.75 8.98 21.60
CA ASP A 104 -16.46 9.66 21.78
C ASP A 104 -15.53 9.34 20.61
N PRO A 105 -14.91 10.37 20.00
CA PRO A 105 -14.09 10.18 18.84
C PRO A 105 -12.80 9.46 19.23
N LYS A 106 -12.38 8.51 18.40
CA LYS A 106 -11.15 7.75 18.58
C LYS A 106 -10.00 8.46 17.89
N LEU A 107 -8.89 8.62 18.60
CA LEU A 107 -7.66 9.10 18.00
C LEU A 107 -7.07 8.00 17.12
N CYS A 108 -6.88 8.30 15.85
CA CYS A 108 -6.16 7.40 14.98
C CYS A 108 -4.67 7.66 15.07
N VAL A 109 -3.91 6.61 15.26
CA VAL A 109 -2.45 6.66 15.33
C VAL A 109 -1.90 6.43 13.93
N LEU A 110 -1.01 7.32 13.51
CA LEU A 110 -0.20 7.10 12.31
C LEU A 110 0.67 5.87 12.55
N GLN A 111 0.38 4.76 11.86
CA GLN A 111 1.18 3.55 12.02
C GLN A 111 2.42 3.59 11.11
N ALA A 112 2.37 4.34 10.01
CA ALA A 112 3.53 4.83 9.27
C ALA A 112 3.05 5.88 8.25
N GLY A 113 3.74 7.02 8.20
CA GLY A 113 3.80 7.81 6.98
C GLY A 113 4.61 7.01 5.97
N TYR A 114 4.16 6.97 4.72
CA TYR A 114 4.92 6.34 3.66
C TYR A 114 6.18 7.19 3.42
N GLU A 115 7.27 6.90 4.13
CA GLU A 115 8.58 6.96 3.50
C GLU A 115 8.43 5.98 2.34
N LEU A 116 8.44 6.49 1.10
CA LEU A 116 8.53 5.62 -0.07
C LEU A 116 9.65 4.62 0.26
N PRO A 117 9.36 3.32 0.49
CA PRO A 117 10.37 2.37 0.08
C PRO A 117 10.56 2.71 -1.39
N GLU A 118 11.80 2.89 -1.85
CA GLU A 118 12.05 2.70 -3.28
C GLU A 118 11.23 1.48 -3.70
N ALA A 119 10.26 1.69 -4.60
CA ALA A 119 9.18 0.78 -4.84
C ALA A 119 9.72 -0.64 -5.05
N SER A 120 9.57 -1.44 -4.01
CA SER A 120 9.42 -2.88 -4.09
C SER A 120 8.02 -3.16 -3.54
N SER A 121 7.01 -2.58 -4.19
CA SER A 121 5.63 -3.03 -4.09
C SER A 121 5.51 -4.38 -4.82
N GLN A 122 6.28 -5.36 -4.33
CA GLN A 122 6.28 -6.70 -4.85
C GLN A 122 4.94 -7.34 -4.48
N ILE A 123 4.03 -7.44 -5.44
CA ILE A 123 2.76 -8.14 -5.23
C ILE A 123 3.02 -9.62 -5.42
N LEU A 124 2.73 -10.42 -4.38
CA LEU A 124 2.79 -11.88 -4.45
C LEU A 124 1.70 -12.41 -5.39
N ALA A 125 2.14 -13.12 -6.41
CA ALA A 125 1.31 -13.67 -7.46
C ALA A 125 1.83 -15.06 -7.88
N ALA A 126 1.08 -15.74 -8.74
CA ALA A 126 1.55 -16.94 -9.42
C ALA A 126 1.30 -16.85 -10.92
N SER A 127 2.18 -17.46 -11.70
CA SER A 127 1.97 -17.67 -13.12
C SER A 127 0.99 -18.81 -13.35
N LEU A 128 0.05 -18.64 -14.28
CA LEU A 128 -0.80 -19.71 -14.81
C LEU A 128 -0.12 -20.40 -16.01
N GLY A 129 1.20 -20.22 -16.13
CA GLY A 129 2.04 -20.69 -17.22
C GLY A 129 2.28 -19.62 -18.29
N GLY A 130 3.26 -19.86 -19.16
CA GLY A 130 3.49 -19.04 -20.35
C GLY A 130 4.91 -18.53 -20.48
N ASN A 131 5.11 -17.57 -21.39
CA ASN A 131 6.43 -17.04 -21.70
C ASN A 131 6.74 -15.79 -20.87
N VAL A 132 7.97 -15.71 -20.36
CA VAL A 132 8.57 -14.46 -19.90
C VAL A 132 9.30 -13.81 -21.07
N ARG A 133 9.15 -12.50 -21.21
CA ARG A 133 9.73 -11.74 -22.32
C ARG A 133 10.66 -10.65 -21.83
N THR A 134 11.56 -10.20 -22.70
CA THR A 134 12.49 -9.10 -22.41
C THR A 134 11.84 -7.71 -22.42
N GLY A 135 10.56 -7.62 -22.78
CA GLY A 135 9.78 -6.38 -22.79
C GLY A 135 8.27 -6.64 -22.79
N PRO A 136 7.46 -5.61 -22.50
CA PRO A 136 6.00 -5.71 -22.38
C PRO A 136 5.33 -5.79 -23.76
N GLY A 137 5.19 -7.01 -24.27
CA GLY A 137 4.52 -7.27 -25.54
C GLY A 137 4.99 -8.55 -26.21
N ILE A 138 4.18 -9.07 -27.13
CA ILE A 138 4.47 -10.33 -27.83
C ILE A 138 5.62 -10.22 -28.85
N ASP A 139 5.96 -9.01 -29.28
CA ASP A 139 7.05 -8.75 -30.24
C ASP A 139 8.44 -8.80 -29.59
N PHE A 140 8.53 -8.74 -28.27
CA PHE A 140 9.78 -8.86 -27.54
C PHE A 140 10.24 -10.31 -27.44
N ALA A 141 11.57 -10.51 -27.43
CA ALA A 141 12.15 -11.85 -27.36
C ALA A 141 11.69 -12.58 -26.09
N ARG A 142 11.44 -13.89 -26.22
CA ARG A 142 11.24 -14.77 -25.07
C ARG A 142 12.57 -14.91 -24.32
N SER A 143 12.56 -14.56 -23.03
CA SER A 143 13.69 -14.78 -22.13
C SER A 143 13.56 -16.10 -21.38
N ASP A 144 12.34 -16.49 -21.02
CA ASP A 144 12.09 -17.72 -20.25
C ASP A 144 10.64 -18.22 -20.42
N SER A 145 10.26 -19.24 -19.66
CA SER A 145 8.87 -19.67 -19.47
C SER A 145 8.62 -20.15 -18.06
N LEU A 146 7.45 -19.83 -17.54
CA LEU A 146 7.01 -20.24 -16.22
C LEU A 146 6.02 -21.40 -16.33
N SER A 147 6.05 -22.24 -15.31
CA SER A 147 5.07 -23.30 -15.13
C SER A 147 3.80 -22.76 -14.48
N PHE A 148 2.71 -23.51 -14.62
CA PHE A 148 1.49 -23.23 -13.86
C PHE A 148 1.76 -23.33 -12.36
N GLY A 149 1.26 -22.36 -11.60
CA GLY A 149 1.45 -22.25 -10.14
C GLY A 149 2.82 -21.76 -9.71
N GLU A 150 3.70 -21.39 -10.66
CA GLU A 150 5.03 -20.90 -10.30
C GLU A 150 4.93 -19.52 -9.63
N ALA A 151 5.54 -19.40 -8.45
CA ALA A 151 5.50 -18.18 -7.65
C ALA A 151 6.28 -17.06 -8.32
N ILE A 152 5.68 -15.87 -8.34
CA ILE A 152 6.26 -14.65 -8.92
C ILE A 152 5.97 -13.44 -8.02
N LEU A 153 6.81 -12.44 -8.15
CA LEU A 153 6.64 -11.14 -7.50
C LEU A 153 6.44 -10.09 -8.58
N ILE A 154 5.30 -9.42 -8.62
CA ILE A 154 5.07 -8.31 -9.54
C ILE A 154 5.81 -7.09 -9.00
N VAL A 155 6.85 -6.67 -9.70
CA VAL A 155 7.71 -5.55 -9.28
C VAL A 155 7.22 -4.21 -9.84
N ALA A 156 6.57 -4.19 -11.00
CA ALA A 156 6.02 -2.97 -11.59
C ALA A 156 4.88 -3.24 -12.58
N ALA A 157 3.90 -2.33 -12.59
CA ALA A 157 2.88 -2.19 -13.61
C ALA A 157 3.44 -1.34 -14.77
N THR A 158 3.23 -1.74 -16.03
CA THR A 158 3.80 -1.05 -17.20
C THR A 158 2.84 -0.07 -17.87
N GLY A 159 1.54 -0.14 -17.55
CA GLY A 159 0.44 0.57 -18.20
C GLY A 159 0.10 0.05 -19.60
N ILE A 160 0.82 -0.95 -20.12
CA ILE A 160 0.64 -1.47 -21.48
C ILE A 160 -0.38 -2.60 -21.46
N ILE A 161 -1.55 -2.34 -22.03
CA ILE A 161 -2.65 -3.31 -22.13
C ILE A 161 -2.55 -4.10 -23.43
N SER A 162 -2.73 -5.41 -23.35
CA SER A 162 -2.89 -6.32 -24.50
C SER A 162 -4.03 -7.29 -24.19
N ASP A 163 -4.95 -7.46 -25.14
CA ASP A 163 -6.12 -8.35 -25.00
C ASP A 163 -6.88 -8.17 -23.68
N GLY A 164 -7.00 -6.92 -23.21
CA GLY A 164 -7.75 -6.55 -22.01
C GLY A 164 -6.99 -6.68 -20.68
N TYR A 165 -5.74 -7.15 -20.69
CA TYR A 165 -4.91 -7.29 -19.49
C TYR A 165 -3.56 -6.58 -19.64
N GLU A 166 -3.01 -6.12 -18.52
CA GLU A 166 -1.77 -5.36 -18.50
C GLU A 166 -0.54 -6.27 -18.55
N TRP A 167 0.56 -5.79 -19.13
CA TRP A 167 1.88 -6.39 -18.94
C TRP A 167 2.52 -5.90 -17.64
N PHE A 168 3.15 -6.80 -16.91
CA PHE A 168 3.85 -6.48 -15.68
C PHE A 168 5.31 -6.86 -15.80
N GLU A 169 6.17 -6.09 -15.14
CA GLU A 169 7.49 -6.57 -14.81
C GLU A 169 7.37 -7.46 -13.56
N ILE A 170 8.00 -8.62 -13.61
CA ILE A 170 7.99 -9.64 -12.56
C ILE A 170 9.41 -10.05 -12.19
N GLU A 171 9.56 -10.44 -10.94
CA GLU A 171 10.69 -11.22 -10.45
C GLU A 171 10.23 -12.67 -10.22
N TYR A 172 11.04 -13.62 -10.66
CA TYR A 172 10.74 -15.05 -10.64
C TYR A 172 12.03 -15.85 -10.47
N SER A 173 11.93 -17.07 -9.93
CA SER A 173 13.11 -17.85 -9.53
C SER A 173 14.06 -17.01 -8.66
N GLU A 174 15.30 -17.44 -8.37
CA GLU A 174 16.23 -16.69 -7.51
C GLU A 174 16.71 -15.36 -8.15
N GLY A 175 15.85 -14.34 -8.18
CA GLY A 175 16.14 -12.97 -8.59
C GLY A 175 16.14 -12.68 -10.09
N LEU A 176 15.61 -13.58 -10.93
CA LEU A 176 15.48 -13.30 -12.37
C LEU A 176 14.32 -12.34 -12.60
N ARG A 177 14.47 -11.44 -13.58
CA ARG A 177 13.44 -10.43 -13.92
C ARG A 177 13.07 -10.49 -15.39
N GLY A 178 11.83 -10.13 -15.68
CA GLY A 178 11.30 -10.08 -17.03
C GLY A 178 9.84 -9.64 -17.06
N PHE A 179 9.23 -9.67 -18.24
CA PHE A 179 7.86 -9.21 -18.44
C PHE A 179 6.91 -10.37 -18.67
N HIS A 180 5.78 -10.35 -17.96
CA HIS A 180 4.76 -11.37 -18.05
C HIS A 180 3.36 -10.73 -18.15
N TRP A 181 2.44 -11.45 -18.79
CA TRP A 181 1.16 -10.89 -19.19
C TRP A 181 0.09 -11.15 -18.12
N GLY A 182 -0.67 -10.13 -17.75
CA GLY A 182 -1.67 -10.16 -16.68
C GLY A 182 -2.79 -11.18 -16.86
N GLY A 183 -3.12 -11.50 -18.11
CA GLY A 183 -4.18 -12.47 -18.45
C GLY A 183 -3.83 -13.92 -18.12
N ILE A 184 -2.58 -14.22 -17.74
CA ILE A 184 -2.10 -15.54 -17.33
C ILE A 184 -1.39 -15.49 -15.97
N MET A 185 -1.79 -14.55 -15.12
CA MET A 185 -1.29 -14.42 -13.76
C MET A 185 -2.46 -14.34 -12.79
N CYS A 186 -2.26 -14.86 -11.59
CA CYS A 186 -3.23 -14.78 -10.51
C CYS A 186 -2.62 -14.17 -9.25
N THR A 187 -3.46 -13.59 -8.39
CA THR A 187 -3.03 -12.91 -7.16
C THR A 187 -3.41 -13.73 -5.94
N MET A 188 -2.55 -13.72 -4.93
CA MET A 188 -2.84 -14.38 -3.65
C MET A 188 -3.72 -13.52 -2.75
N THR A 189 -3.72 -12.21 -2.96
CA THR A 189 -4.57 -11.25 -2.26
C THR A 189 -5.50 -10.55 -3.24
N ASP A 190 -6.72 -10.32 -2.80
CA ASP A 190 -7.74 -9.50 -3.44
C ASP A 190 -7.27 -8.05 -3.55
N GLY A 191 -7.00 -7.59 -4.78
CA GLY A 191 -6.78 -6.15 -5.02
C GLY A 191 -5.72 -5.74 -6.04
N ALA A 192 -4.97 -6.64 -6.68
CA ALA A 192 -4.05 -6.20 -7.73
C ALA A 192 -4.79 -6.02 -9.07
N ALA A 193 -5.18 -4.76 -9.32
CA ALA A 193 -5.83 -4.35 -10.56
C ALA A 193 -4.98 -4.72 -11.79
N GLY A 194 -5.61 -5.31 -12.81
CA GLY A 194 -4.96 -5.67 -14.08
C GLY A 194 -4.59 -7.15 -14.26
N LEU A 195 -4.83 -8.00 -13.24
CA LEU A 195 -4.56 -9.44 -13.26
C LEU A 195 -5.82 -10.27 -13.53
N TYR A 196 -5.66 -11.48 -14.07
CA TYR A 196 -6.76 -12.32 -14.55
C TYR A 196 -7.75 -12.71 -13.45
N SER A 197 -7.24 -13.15 -12.30
CA SER A 197 -8.08 -13.66 -11.20
C SER A 197 -7.32 -13.74 -9.88
N LEU A 198 -8.05 -14.05 -8.81
CA LEU A 198 -7.47 -14.67 -7.62
C LEU A 198 -6.89 -16.05 -7.96
N CYS A 199 -5.83 -16.46 -7.27
CA CYS A 199 -5.28 -17.80 -7.44
C CYS A 199 -6.27 -18.86 -6.92
N PRO A 200 -6.50 -19.94 -7.68
CA PRO A 200 -7.33 -21.05 -7.23
C PRO A 200 -6.68 -21.76 -6.03
N ALA A 201 -7.52 -22.44 -5.25
CA ALA A 201 -7.14 -23.01 -3.94
C ALA A 201 -6.04 -24.09 -4.00
N ASP A 202 -5.72 -24.60 -5.18
CA ASP A 202 -4.63 -25.54 -5.44
C ASP A 202 -3.25 -24.90 -5.60
N ILE A 203 -3.19 -23.56 -5.68
CA ILE A 203 -1.95 -22.76 -5.73
C ILE A 203 -1.70 -22.04 -4.37
N GLN A 204 -2.67 -22.05 -3.45
CA GLN A 204 -2.59 -21.47 -2.10
C GLN A 204 -1.87 -22.39 -1.11
#